data_AF-A0AAP5TAA4-F1
#
_entry.id   AF-A0AAP5TAA4-F1
#
_cell.length_a   1.000
_cell.length_b   1.000
_cell.length_c   1.000
_cell.angle_alpha   90.00
_cell.angle_beta   90.00
_cell.angle_gamma   90.00
#
_symmetry.space_group_name_H-M   'P 1'
#
loop_
_entity.id
_entity.type
_entity.pdbx_description
1 polymer ?
#
loop_
_entity_poly.entity_id
_entity_poly.type
_entity_poly.pdbx_seq_one_letter_code
_entity_poly.pdbx_strand_id
1 'polypeptide(L)'
;MEKHSIQAGFKLLYTDNNKKIIYGAAKRLHIMPFHPNYDDFIQEGALSFVQAYVRYPDNIEQNLEKFRVFAYQAVYWRLLDLIRQTNRHTERIQSDQDALNSQVQSNLDHAYEDIYHDQLFRHLYQNCTKSERLFLIDCYVLQLKGSEIAKKHHVTRQCVSNWRRTVGNKALAYISKSNQ
;
A
#
# COMPACT_ATOMS: atom_id res chain seq x y z
N MET A 1 -17.43 -23.53 -45.89
CA MET A 1 -17.22 -22.49 -44.87
C MET A 1 -16.00 -21.71 -45.26
N GLU A 2 -16.16 -20.45 -45.69
CA GLU A 2 -15.01 -19.56 -45.84
C GLU A 2 -14.30 -19.46 -44.50
N LYS A 3 -12.99 -19.73 -44.47
CA LYS A 3 -12.18 -19.56 -43.27
C LYS A 3 -11.95 -18.07 -43.07
N HIS A 4 -12.63 -17.48 -42.10
CA HIS A 4 -12.36 -16.11 -41.64
C HIS A 4 -10.89 -16.01 -41.22
N SER A 5 -10.12 -15.17 -41.92
CA SER A 5 -8.70 -14.96 -41.64
C SER A 5 -8.46 -13.66 -40.88
N ILE A 6 -7.37 -13.62 -40.11
CA ILE A 6 -6.94 -12.39 -39.39
C ILE A 6 -6.73 -11.23 -40.38
N GLN A 7 -6.15 -11.50 -41.55
CA GLN A 7 -5.92 -10.49 -42.59
C GLN A 7 -7.24 -9.91 -43.12
N ALA A 8 -8.23 -10.77 -43.36
CA ALA A 8 -9.57 -10.33 -43.79
C ALA A 8 -10.28 -9.51 -42.71
N GLY A 9 -10.15 -9.88 -41.45
CA GLY A 9 -10.70 -9.11 -40.32
C GLY A 9 -10.06 -7.73 -40.19
N PHE A 10 -8.74 -7.61 -40.36
CA PHE A 10 -8.09 -6.31 -40.42
C PHE A 10 -8.56 -5.49 -41.62
N LYS A 11 -8.63 -6.10 -42.81
CA LYS A 11 -9.16 -5.42 -44.00
C LYS A 11 -10.54 -4.84 -43.74
N LEU A 12 -11.44 -5.62 -43.12
CA LEU A 12 -12.78 -5.16 -42.76
C LEU A 12 -12.74 -4.03 -41.72
N LEU A 13 -11.87 -4.12 -40.71
CA LEU A 13 -11.73 -3.07 -39.70
C LEU A 13 -11.35 -1.71 -40.29
N TYR A 14 -10.42 -1.71 -41.26
CA TYR A 14 -9.98 -0.49 -41.96
C TYR A 14 -10.94 -0.04 -43.08
N THR A 15 -11.98 -0.83 -43.38
CA THR A 15 -13.03 -0.50 -44.37
C THR A 15 -14.29 0.04 -43.67
N ASP A 16 -15.05 0.89 -44.37
CA ASP A 16 -16.42 1.30 -43.99
C ASP A 16 -16.62 1.78 -42.55
N ASN A 17 -15.70 2.61 -42.06
CA ASN A 17 -15.83 3.25 -40.74
C ASN A 17 -15.93 2.27 -39.55
N ASN A 18 -15.61 0.98 -39.73
CA ASN A 18 -15.74 -0.02 -38.66
C ASN A 18 -14.86 0.29 -37.44
N LYS A 19 -13.77 1.06 -37.61
CA LYS A 19 -13.00 1.63 -36.48
C LYS A 19 -13.84 2.41 -35.47
N LYS A 20 -14.96 3.01 -35.88
CA LYS A 20 -15.89 3.72 -34.97
C LYS A 20 -16.45 2.82 -33.88
N ILE A 21 -16.49 1.50 -34.09
CA ILE A 21 -16.88 0.52 -33.07
C ILE A 21 -15.91 0.57 -31.89
N ILE A 22 -14.60 0.62 -32.19
CA ILE A 22 -13.56 0.71 -31.16
C ILE A 22 -13.65 2.04 -30.42
N TYR A 23 -13.73 3.14 -31.16
CA TYR A 23 -13.86 4.47 -30.55
C TYR A 23 -15.15 4.63 -29.72
N GLY A 24 -16.25 4.02 -30.17
CA GLY A 24 -17.52 4.01 -29.46
C GLY A 24 -17.45 3.22 -28.14
N ALA A 25 -16.79 2.06 -28.16
CA ALA A 25 -16.56 1.27 -26.95
C ALA A 25 -15.62 2.00 -25.97
N ALA A 26 -14.50 2.54 -26.46
CA ALA A 26 -13.55 3.32 -25.67
C ALA A 26 -14.24 4.55 -25.04
N LYS A 27 -15.02 5.31 -25.81
CA LYS A 27 -15.77 6.47 -25.32
C LYS A 27 -16.77 6.08 -24.22
N ARG A 28 -17.49 4.95 -24.38
CA ARG A 28 -18.43 4.45 -23.37
C ARG A 28 -17.75 4.06 -22.06
N LEU A 29 -16.49 3.63 -22.13
CA LEU A 29 -15.65 3.31 -20.97
C LEU A 29 -14.85 4.50 -20.44
N HIS A 30 -15.14 5.71 -20.93
CA HIS A 30 -14.43 6.94 -20.56
C HIS A 30 -12.92 6.92 -20.86
N ILE A 31 -12.49 6.08 -21.82
CA ILE A 31 -11.11 6.08 -22.32
C ILE A 31 -10.97 7.24 -23.31
N MET A 32 -10.45 8.36 -22.83
CA MET A 32 -10.27 9.60 -23.60
C MET A 32 -8.90 9.67 -24.29
N PRO A 33 -8.73 10.44 -25.37
CA PRO A 33 -7.45 10.55 -26.09
C PRO A 33 -6.25 11.01 -25.26
N PHE A 34 -6.48 11.75 -24.16
CA PHE A 34 -5.43 12.17 -23.24
C PHE A 34 -5.03 11.08 -22.24
N HIS A 35 -5.69 9.92 -22.26
CA HIS A 35 -5.34 8.82 -21.39
C HIS A 35 -3.92 8.33 -21.75
N PRO A 36 -3.01 8.13 -20.79
CA PRO A 36 -1.61 7.76 -21.08
C PRO A 36 -1.48 6.51 -21.96
N ASN A 37 -2.35 5.52 -21.75
CA ASN A 37 -2.37 4.27 -22.50
C ASN A 37 -3.45 4.24 -23.59
N TYR A 38 -3.89 5.40 -24.09
CA TYR A 38 -4.98 5.47 -25.07
C TYR A 38 -4.72 4.61 -26.31
N ASP A 39 -3.54 4.77 -26.91
CA ASP A 39 -3.19 4.06 -28.14
C ASP A 39 -3.17 2.53 -27.94
N ASP A 40 -2.70 2.07 -26.78
CA ASP A 40 -2.70 0.65 -26.43
C ASP A 40 -4.12 0.09 -26.33
N PHE A 41 -5.04 0.83 -25.70
CA PHE A 41 -6.45 0.44 -25.66
C PHE A 41 -7.05 0.36 -27.06
N ILE A 42 -6.74 1.30 -27.95
CA ILE A 42 -7.25 1.27 -29.33
C ILE A 42 -6.67 0.08 -30.10
N GLN A 43 -5.39 -0.25 -29.91
CA GLN A 43 -4.77 -1.42 -30.51
C GLN A 43 -5.38 -2.73 -30.00
N GLU A 44 -5.59 -2.86 -28.69
CA GLU A 44 -6.26 -4.00 -28.08
C GLU A 44 -7.72 -4.15 -28.55
N GLY A 45 -8.42 -3.03 -28.72
CA GLY A 45 -9.73 -3.01 -29.33
C GLY A 45 -9.70 -3.49 -30.79
N ALA A 46 -8.69 -3.10 -31.57
CA ALA A 46 -8.52 -3.58 -32.94
C ALA A 46 -8.26 -5.10 -32.99
N LEU A 47 -7.39 -5.61 -32.13
CA LEU A 47 -7.13 -7.05 -32.01
C LEU A 47 -8.40 -7.82 -31.63
N SER A 48 -9.15 -7.32 -30.65
CA SER A 48 -10.41 -7.94 -30.22
C SER A 48 -11.46 -7.94 -31.34
N PHE A 49 -11.54 -6.88 -32.14
CA PHE A 49 -12.43 -6.83 -33.30
C PHE A 49 -12.06 -7.90 -34.33
N VAL A 50 -10.78 -8.03 -34.66
CA VAL A 50 -10.30 -9.03 -35.63
C VAL A 50 -10.50 -10.46 -35.12
N GLN A 51 -10.27 -10.69 -33.83
CA GLN A 51 -10.57 -11.99 -33.20
C GLN A 51 -12.07 -12.29 -33.24
N ALA A 52 -12.92 -11.30 -33.03
CA ALA A 52 -14.36 -11.44 -33.16
C ALA A 52 -14.76 -11.80 -34.60
N TYR A 53 -14.13 -11.19 -35.60
CA TYR A 53 -14.32 -11.55 -37.02
C TYR A 53 -14.00 -13.03 -37.28
N VAL A 54 -12.85 -13.51 -36.81
CA VAL A 54 -12.43 -14.91 -37.00
C VAL A 54 -13.38 -15.91 -36.31
N ARG A 55 -13.92 -15.54 -35.15
CA ARG A 55 -14.80 -16.40 -34.35
C ARG A 55 -16.27 -16.35 -34.78
N TYR A 56 -16.65 -15.41 -35.64
CA TYR A 56 -18.05 -15.23 -36.01
C TYR A 56 -18.56 -16.41 -36.84
N PRO A 57 -19.65 -17.08 -36.45
CA PRO A 57 -20.07 -18.34 -37.07
C PRO A 57 -20.76 -18.16 -38.42
N ASP A 58 -21.40 -17.02 -38.64
CA ASP A 58 -22.21 -16.75 -39.82
C ASP A 58 -21.43 -16.09 -40.96
N ASN A 59 -22.03 -16.06 -42.14
CA ASN A 59 -21.49 -15.28 -43.25
C ASN A 59 -21.70 -13.77 -42.98
N ILE A 60 -20.57 -13.06 -42.84
CA ILE A 60 -20.52 -11.65 -42.46
C ILE A 60 -21.03 -10.74 -43.58
N GLU A 61 -20.85 -11.13 -44.84
CA GLU A 61 -21.31 -10.34 -46.00
C GLU A 61 -22.84 -10.24 -46.03
N GLN A 62 -23.53 -11.28 -45.58
CA GLN A 62 -25.00 -11.30 -45.51
C GLN A 62 -25.56 -10.64 -44.24
N ASN A 63 -24.78 -10.52 -43.17
CA ASN A 63 -25.25 -10.08 -41.85
C ASN A 63 -24.29 -9.08 -41.17
N LEU A 64 -23.79 -8.10 -41.92
CA LEU A 64 -22.79 -7.14 -41.43
C LEU A 64 -23.22 -6.43 -40.14
N GLU A 65 -24.48 -6.01 -40.04
CA GLU A 65 -25.00 -5.31 -38.85
C GLU A 65 -24.99 -6.19 -37.59
N LYS A 66 -25.36 -7.47 -37.70
CA LYS A 66 -25.29 -8.41 -36.58
C LYS A 66 -23.84 -8.64 -36.15
N PHE A 67 -22.93 -8.75 -37.11
CA PHE A 67 -21.51 -8.84 -36.82
C PHE A 67 -20.99 -7.58 -36.11
N ARG A 68 -21.40 -6.38 -36.54
CA ARG A 68 -21.00 -5.11 -35.89
C ARG A 68 -21.40 -5.06 -34.42
N VAL A 69 -22.61 -5.51 -34.08
CA VAL A 69 -23.07 -5.62 -32.68
C VAL A 69 -22.22 -6.63 -31.90
N PHE A 70 -21.96 -7.80 -32.48
CA PHE A 70 -21.11 -8.83 -31.87
C PHE A 70 -19.69 -8.33 -31.61
N ALA A 71 -19.08 -7.70 -32.61
CA ALA A 71 -17.72 -7.15 -32.51
C ALA A 71 -17.65 -6.00 -31.50
N TYR A 72 -18.66 -5.12 -31.46
CA TYR A 72 -18.76 -4.07 -30.44
C TYR A 72 -18.74 -4.66 -29.03
N GLN A 73 -19.53 -5.70 -28.79
CA GLN A 73 -19.59 -6.34 -27.47
C GLN A 73 -18.25 -6.97 -27.08
N ALA A 74 -17.59 -7.66 -28.02
CA ALA A 74 -16.27 -8.24 -27.79
C ALA A 74 -15.22 -7.18 -27.44
N VAL A 75 -15.17 -6.09 -28.21
CA VAL A 75 -14.26 -4.97 -27.95
C VAL A 75 -14.56 -4.31 -26.60
N TYR A 76 -15.83 -4.03 -26.30
CA TYR A 76 -16.23 -3.43 -25.04
C TYR A 76 -15.76 -4.27 -23.84
N TRP A 77 -15.99 -5.58 -23.86
CA TRP A 77 -15.53 -6.46 -22.79
C TRP A 77 -14.01 -6.52 -22.67
N ARG A 78 -13.29 -6.59 -23.79
CA ARG A 78 -11.82 -6.59 -23.77
C ARG A 78 -11.28 -5.34 -23.08
N LEU A 79 -11.78 -4.16 -23.45
CA LEU A 79 -11.36 -2.89 -22.88
C LEU A 79 -11.75 -2.77 -21.39
N LEU A 80 -12.94 -3.23 -21.02
CA LEU A 80 -13.40 -3.26 -19.64
C LEU A 80 -12.50 -4.15 -18.76
N ASP A 81 -12.10 -5.32 -19.27
CA ASP A 81 -11.23 -6.24 -18.55
C ASP A 81 -9.82 -5.67 -18.35
N LEU A 82 -9.29 -4.95 -19.35
CA LEU A 82 -8.04 -4.22 -19.22
C LEU A 82 -8.12 -3.14 -18.13
N ILE A 83 -9.18 -2.35 -18.09
CA ILE A 83 -9.40 -1.36 -17.01
C ILE A 83 -9.42 -2.04 -15.64
N ARG A 84 -10.17 -3.14 -15.50
CA ARG A 84 -10.25 -3.91 -14.25
C ARG A 84 -8.90 -4.47 -13.83
N GLN A 85 -8.08 -4.92 -14.78
CA GLN A 85 -6.74 -5.40 -14.50
C GLN A 85 -5.83 -4.27 -13.99
N THR A 86 -5.84 -3.11 -14.66
CA THR A 86 -5.08 -1.93 -14.24
C THR A 86 -5.50 -1.47 -12.84
N ASN A 87 -6.80 -1.37 -12.57
CA ASN A 87 -7.29 -0.93 -11.26
C ASN A 87 -6.83 -1.87 -10.13
N ARG A 88 -6.95 -3.18 -10.32
CA ARG A 88 -6.47 -4.18 -9.34
C ARG A 88 -4.97 -4.07 -9.10
N HIS A 89 -4.19 -3.75 -10.13
CA HIS A 89 -2.75 -3.56 -9.99
C HIS A 89 -2.43 -2.29 -9.20
N THR A 90 -3.11 -1.17 -9.50
CA THR A 90 -2.95 0.09 -8.78
C THR A 90 -3.35 -0.04 -7.31
N GLU A 91 -4.48 -0.70 -7.01
CA GLU A 91 -4.94 -0.96 -5.64
C GLU A 91 -3.89 -1.74 -4.83
N ARG A 92 -3.25 -2.76 -5.44
CA ARG A 92 -2.18 -3.51 -4.79
C ARG A 92 -0.96 -2.66 -4.50
N ILE A 93 -0.49 -1.87 -5.47
CA ILE A 93 0.65 -0.97 -5.28
C ILE A 93 0.37 0.01 -4.13
N GLN A 94 -0.83 0.59 -4.10
CA GLN A 94 -1.20 1.53 -3.06
C GLN A 94 -1.23 0.88 -1.68
N SER A 95 -1.81 -0.33 -1.57
CA SER A 95 -1.80 -1.11 -0.33
C SER A 95 -0.39 -1.42 0.15
N ASP A 96 0.53 -1.79 -0.76
CA ASP A 96 1.92 -2.10 -0.41
C ASP A 96 2.66 -0.84 0.07
N GLN A 97 2.41 0.31 -0.56
CA GLN A 97 2.95 1.61 -0.13
C GLN A 97 2.44 2.01 1.25
N ASP A 98 1.15 1.83 1.52
CA ASP A 98 0.56 2.15 2.82
C ASP A 98 1.14 1.27 3.94
N ALA A 99 1.36 -0.02 3.65
CA ALA A 99 2.01 -0.94 4.57
C ALA A 99 3.46 -0.51 4.87
N LEU A 100 4.22 -0.16 3.83
CA LEU A 100 5.60 0.32 3.98
C LEU A 100 5.66 1.62 4.79
N ASN A 101 4.78 2.59 4.49
CA ASN A 101 4.71 3.86 5.22
C ASN A 101 4.39 3.63 6.70
N SER A 102 3.46 2.72 7.00
CA SER A 102 3.11 2.35 8.37
C SER A 102 4.30 1.74 9.12
N GLN A 103 5.07 0.89 8.44
CA GLN A 103 6.28 0.30 9.02
C GLN A 103 7.36 1.37 9.28
N VAL A 104 7.57 2.29 8.34
CA VAL A 104 8.53 3.40 8.50
C VAL A 104 8.12 4.29 9.67
N GLN A 105 6.84 4.63 9.80
CA GLN A 105 6.34 5.44 10.91
C GLN A 105 6.58 4.74 12.26
N SER A 106 6.23 3.45 12.37
CA SER A 106 6.48 2.68 13.59
C SER A 106 7.96 2.65 13.98
N ASN A 107 8.87 2.50 13.01
CA ASN A 107 10.30 2.54 13.27
C ASN A 107 10.76 3.92 13.78
N LEU A 108 10.22 5.00 13.22
CA LEU A 108 10.53 6.36 13.67
C LEU A 108 10.00 6.61 15.08
N ASP A 109 8.80 6.13 15.40
CA ASP A 109 8.22 6.23 16.74
C ASP A 109 9.08 5.51 17.77
N HIS A 110 9.53 4.28 17.47
CA HIS A 110 10.45 3.54 18.34
C HIS A 110 11.80 4.24 18.51
N ALA A 111 12.38 4.77 17.43
CA ALA A 111 13.62 5.54 17.51
C ALA A 111 13.47 6.81 18.37
N TYR A 112 12.32 7.48 18.28
CA TYR A 112 12.00 8.63 19.12
C TYR A 112 11.85 8.24 20.60
N GLU A 113 11.14 7.14 20.89
CA GLU A 113 11.03 6.59 22.24
C GLU A 113 12.40 6.25 22.83
N ASP A 114 13.27 5.58 22.08
CA ASP A 114 14.62 5.23 22.52
C ASP A 114 15.46 6.48 22.86
N ILE A 115 15.43 7.50 22.01
CA ILE A 115 16.13 8.77 22.24
C ILE A 115 15.57 9.46 23.49
N TYR A 116 14.23 9.52 23.62
CA TYR A 116 13.57 10.14 24.76
C TYR A 116 13.91 9.41 26.07
N HIS A 117 13.91 8.09 26.05
CA HIS A 117 14.28 7.25 27.19
C HIS A 117 15.73 7.45 27.60
N ASP A 118 16.68 7.52 26.66
CA ASP A 118 18.09 7.81 26.96
C ASP A 118 18.26 9.21 27.56
N GLN A 119 17.60 10.23 27.02
CA GLN A 119 17.63 11.58 27.57
C GLN A 119 17.06 11.64 29.00
N LEU A 120 15.92 10.99 29.23
CA LEU A 120 15.30 10.89 30.56
C LEU A 120 16.23 10.17 31.53
N PHE A 121 16.83 9.05 31.11
CA PHE A 121 17.77 8.28 31.93
C PHE A 121 18.98 9.13 32.33
N ARG A 122 19.61 9.84 31.38
CA ARG A 122 20.74 10.74 31.66
C ARG A 122 20.36 11.84 32.63
N HIS A 123 19.20 12.46 32.44
CA HIS A 123 18.70 13.52 33.33
C HIS A 123 18.45 13.01 34.75
N LEU A 124 17.78 11.86 34.88
CA LEU A 124 17.53 11.24 36.18
C LEU A 124 18.84 10.84 36.85
N TYR A 125 19.77 10.24 36.11
CA TYR A 125 21.06 9.85 36.63
C TYR A 125 21.81 11.04 37.23
N GLN A 126 21.83 12.19 36.55
CA GLN A 126 22.48 13.41 37.04
C GLN A 126 21.83 13.94 38.33
N ASN A 127 20.50 13.93 38.42
CA ASN A 127 19.73 14.52 39.54
C ASN A 127 19.41 13.54 40.68
N CYS A 128 19.77 12.27 40.55
CA CYS A 128 19.60 11.26 41.58
C CYS A 128 20.79 11.20 42.54
N THR A 129 20.50 10.85 43.79
CA THR A 129 21.51 10.52 44.82
C THR A 129 22.21 9.21 44.49
N LYS A 130 23.33 8.91 45.17
CA LYS A 130 24.12 7.69 44.92
C LYS A 130 23.28 6.41 45.00
N SER A 131 22.42 6.28 46.01
CA SER A 131 21.57 5.09 46.18
C SER A 131 20.45 5.00 45.14
N GLU A 132 19.89 6.13 44.71
CA GLU A 132 18.89 6.20 43.65
C GLU A 132 19.50 5.88 42.27
N ARG A 133 20.75 6.28 42.01
CA ARG A 133 21.50 5.90 40.81
C ARG A 133 21.74 4.39 40.75
N LEU A 134 22.08 3.77 41.89
CA LEU A 134 22.23 2.31 41.98
C LEU A 134 20.91 1.61 41.66
N PHE A 135 19.79 2.11 42.20
CA PHE A 135 18.46 1.62 41.86
C PHE A 135 18.16 1.79 40.35
N LEU A 136 18.44 2.95 39.77
CA LEU A 136 18.21 3.22 38.34
C LEU A 136 19.00 2.26 37.44
N ILE A 137 20.31 2.09 37.69
CA ILE A 137 21.13 1.15 36.91
C ILE A 137 20.60 -0.28 37.06
N ASP A 138 20.36 -0.71 38.29
CA ASP A 138 19.98 -2.10 38.54
C ASP A 138 18.59 -2.44 37.99
N CYS A 139 17.65 -1.50 38.05
CA CYS A 139 16.30 -1.70 37.57
C CYS A 139 16.21 -1.54 36.04
N TYR A 140 16.88 -0.53 35.47
CA TYR A 140 16.71 -0.14 34.07
C TYR A 140 17.73 -0.81 33.14
N VAL A 141 19.00 -0.90 33.55
CA VAL A 141 20.08 -1.50 32.73
C VAL A 141 20.17 -3.00 32.99
N LEU A 142 20.14 -3.42 34.26
CA LEU A 142 20.30 -4.84 34.64
C LEU A 142 18.99 -5.60 34.77
N GLN A 143 17.84 -4.92 34.60
CA GLN A 143 16.49 -5.50 34.67
C GLN A 143 16.22 -6.34 35.93
N LEU A 144 16.85 -5.97 37.05
CA LEU A 144 16.74 -6.70 38.31
C LEU A 144 15.39 -6.41 38.99
N LYS A 145 14.80 -7.44 39.59
CA LYS A 145 13.60 -7.31 40.42
C LYS A 145 13.96 -6.65 41.74
N GLY A 146 13.01 -5.94 42.37
CA GLY A 146 13.27 -5.25 43.64
C GLY A 146 13.80 -6.13 44.78
N SER A 147 13.48 -7.43 44.79
CA SER A 147 14.04 -8.40 45.73
C SER A 147 15.51 -8.74 45.44
N GLU A 148 15.93 -8.71 44.18
CA GLU A 148 17.31 -8.97 43.75
C GLU A 148 18.18 -7.75 44.01
N ILE A 149 17.65 -6.55 43.76
CA ILE A 149 18.30 -5.27 44.12
C ILE A 149 18.54 -5.20 45.64
N ALA A 150 17.54 -5.56 46.44
CA ALA A 150 17.64 -5.58 47.89
C ALA A 150 18.75 -6.51 48.38
N LYS A 151 18.84 -7.72 47.80
CA LYS A 151 19.91 -8.69 48.10
C LYS A 151 21.29 -8.17 47.66
N LYS A 152 21.39 -7.60 46.46
CA LYS A 152 22.65 -7.11 45.87
C LYS A 152 23.28 -5.98 46.67
N HIS A 153 22.49 -5.05 47.20
CA HIS A 153 22.97 -3.92 48.00
C HIS A 153 22.88 -4.13 49.50
N HIS A 154 22.50 -5.34 49.95
CA HIS A 154 22.30 -5.66 51.37
C HIS A 154 21.34 -4.70 52.09
N VAL A 155 20.26 -4.29 51.40
CA VAL A 155 19.23 -3.39 51.95
C VAL A 155 17.88 -4.10 52.08
N THR A 156 16.98 -3.52 52.89
CA THR A 156 15.62 -4.04 52.99
C THR A 156 14.81 -3.75 51.72
N ARG A 157 13.80 -4.58 51.42
CA ARG A 157 12.87 -4.33 50.30
C ARG A 157 12.15 -2.99 50.41
N GLN A 158 11.90 -2.52 51.65
CA GLN A 158 11.30 -1.22 51.91
C GLN A 158 12.21 -0.07 51.47
N CYS A 159 13.53 -0.22 51.65
CA CYS A 159 14.52 0.75 51.17
C CYS A 159 14.48 0.87 49.63
N VAL A 160 14.45 -0.27 48.92
CA VAL A 160 14.31 -0.29 47.45
C VAL A 160 12.99 0.31 46.98
N SER A 161 11.89 0.04 47.70
CA SER A 161 10.58 0.65 47.40
C SER A 161 10.61 2.18 47.56
N ASN A 162 11.31 2.67 48.59
CA ASN A 162 11.50 4.11 48.80
C ASN A 162 12.35 4.72 47.67
N TRP A 163 13.45 4.08 47.24
CA TRP A 163 14.25 4.54 46.10
C TRP A 163 13.42 4.61 44.81
N ARG A 164 12.59 3.60 44.54
CA ARG A 164 11.67 3.62 43.40
C ARG A 164 10.71 4.81 43.45
N ARG A 165 10.14 5.08 44.63
CA ARG A 165 9.22 6.21 44.83
C ARG A 165 9.91 7.56 44.61
N THR A 166 11.11 7.75 45.16
CA THR A 166 11.81 9.04 45.03
C THR A 166 12.29 9.28 43.60
N VAL A 167 12.82 8.25 42.93
CA VAL A 167 13.18 8.31 41.49
C VAL A 167 11.95 8.58 40.63
N GLY A 168 10.83 7.90 40.88
CA GLY A 168 9.56 8.12 40.17
C GLY A 168 9.06 9.55 40.31
N ASN A 169 9.13 10.14 41.50
CA ASN A 169 8.75 11.54 41.73
C ASN A 169 9.64 12.50 40.94
N LYS A 170 10.95 12.23 40.83
CA LYS A 170 11.89 13.04 40.03
C LYS A 170 11.60 12.93 38.53
N ALA A 171 11.24 11.73 38.05
CA ALA A 171 10.85 11.51 36.67
C ALA A 171 9.58 12.29 36.31
N LEU A 172 8.55 12.20 37.15
CA LEU A 172 7.30 12.94 36.97
C LEU A 172 7.53 14.46 36.93
N ALA A 173 8.38 14.97 37.82
CA ALA A 173 8.71 16.40 37.86
C ALA A 173 9.48 16.87 36.61
N TYR A 174 10.30 16.01 36.00
CA TYR A 174 10.97 16.32 34.74
C TYR A 174 9.99 16.29 33.56
N ILE A 175 9.17 15.24 33.47
CA ILE A 175 8.16 15.09 32.41
C ILE A 175 7.16 16.26 32.43
N SER A 176 6.74 16.70 33.62
CA SER A 176 5.84 17.86 33.75
C SER A 176 6.46 19.17 33.28
N LYS A 177 7.80 19.30 33.33
CA LYS A 177 8.53 20.48 32.88
C LYS A 177 8.86 20.45 31.39
N SER A 178 9.05 19.26 30.81
CA SER A 178 9.34 19.11 29.38
C SER A 178 8.10 19.29 28.49
N ASN A 179 6.89 19.22 29.06
CA ASN A 179 5.61 19.34 28.36
C ASN A 179 4.98 20.75 28.44
N GLN A 180 5.66 21.74 29.04
CA GLN A 180 5.29 23.16 29.07
C GLN A 180 6.14 23.94 28.07
#